data_AF-A0A971BMF0-F1
#
_entry.id   AF-A0A971BMF0-F1
#
_cell.length_a   1.000
_cell.length_b   1.000
_cell.length_c   1.000
_cell.angle_alpha   90.00
_cell.angle_beta   90.00
_cell.angle_gamma   90.00
#
_symmetry.space_group_name_H-M   'P 1'
#
loop_
_entity.id
_entity.type
_entity.pdbx_description
1 polymer ?
#
loop_
_entity_poly.entity_id
_entity_poly.type
_entity_poly.pdbx_seq_one_letter_code
_entity_poly.pdbx_strand_id
1 'polypeptide(L)' 'YLRMLEVNVEDLENGSRFRYEQAPPLETLLDKLLELRTQFREQKMYDKADIIRDSLQETGIILEDTAEGVRWKLVNI' A
#
# COMPACT_ATOMS: atom_id res chain seq x y z
N TYR A 1 10.96 -11.64 5.88
CA TYR A 1 9.92 -10.68 5.46
C TYR A 1 10.03 -10.34 3.98
N LEU A 2 11.12 -9.71 3.50
CA LEU A 2 11.22 -9.25 2.10
C LEU A 2 11.09 -10.36 1.03
N ARG A 3 11.59 -11.57 1.28
CA ARG A 3 11.38 -12.73 0.38
C ARG A 3 9.90 -13.12 0.22
N MET A 4 9.05 -12.86 1.21
CA MET A 4 7.60 -13.14 1.12
C MET A 4 6.87 -12.14 0.22
N LEU A 5 7.52 -11.02 -0.11
CA LEU A 5 7.00 -10.00 -1.03
C LEU A 5 7.59 -10.17 -2.44
N GLU A 6 8.28 -11.28 -2.71
CA GLU A 6 8.98 -11.52 -3.99
C GLU A 6 9.95 -10.38 -4.36
N VAL A 7 10.49 -9.72 -3.34
CA VAL A 7 11.49 -8.66 -3.48
C VAL A 7 12.86 -9.30 -3.47
N ASN A 8 13.54 -9.22 -4.62
CA ASN A 8 14.95 -9.48 -4.76
C ASN A 8 15.75 -8.31 -4.18
N VAL A 9 16.70 -8.65 -3.32
CA VAL A 9 17.63 -7.70 -2.71
C VAL A 9 19.00 -7.98 -3.28
N GLU A 10 19.57 -6.99 -3.96
CA GLU A 10 20.92 -7.06 -4.50
C GLU A 10 21.79 -6.07 -3.72
N ASP A 11 22.76 -6.58 -2.98
CA ASP A 11 23.73 -5.76 -2.25
C ASP A 11 24.82 -5.29 -3.21
N LEU A 12 24.92 -3.97 -3.37
CA LEU A 12 25.90 -3.28 -4.20
C LEU A 12 26.89 -2.54 -3.30
N GLU A 13 28.06 -2.16 -3.84
CA GLU A 13 29.06 -1.39 -3.09
C GLU A 13 28.52 -0.08 -2.49
N ASN A 14 27.47 0.50 -3.06
CA ASN A 14 26.85 1.76 -2.63
C ASN A 14 25.49 1.58 -1.92
N GLY A 15 25.11 0.35 -1.53
CA GLY A 15 23.89 0.05 -0.80
C GLY A 15 23.07 -1.09 -1.42
N SER A 16 21.87 -1.31 -0.90
CA SER A 16 21.01 -2.40 -1.34
C SER A 16 19.96 -1.92 -2.34
N ARG A 17 19.85 -2.62 -3.47
CA ARG A 17 18.77 -2.40 -4.45
C ARG A 17 17.66 -3.42 -4.21
N PHE A 18 16.45 -2.90 -4.00
CA PHE A 18 15.24 -3.71 -3.85
C PHE A 18 14.49 -3.70 -5.19
N ARG A 19 14.25 -4.87 -5.76
CA ARG A 19 13.48 -5.04 -6.99
C ARG A 19 12.49 -6.15 -6.84
N TYR A 20 11.25 -5.91 -7.25
CA TYR A 20 10.34 -7.00 -7.54
C TYR A 20 10.81 -7.70 -8.82
N GLU A 21 10.79 -9.03 -8.83
CA GLU A 21 11.07 -9.79 -10.06
C GLU A 21 9.96 -9.60 -11.09
N GLN A 22 8.73 -9.49 -10.60
CA GLN A 22 7.52 -9.13 -11.34
C GLN A 22 6.75 -8.09 -10.53
N ALA A 23 6.16 -7.10 -11.18
CA ALA A 23 5.34 -6.12 -10.48
C ALA A 23 4.23 -6.85 -9.69
N PRO A 24 4.09 -6.61 -8.37
CA PRO A 24 3.07 -7.27 -7.59
C PRO A 24 1.68 -6.88 -8.11
N PRO A 25 0.67 -7.75 -7.96
CA PRO A 25 -0.70 -7.40 -8.27
C PRO A 25 -1.12 -6.13 -7.52
N LEU A 26 -1.93 -5.29 -8.18
CA LEU A 26 -2.43 -4.06 -7.58
C LEU A 26 -3.14 -4.32 -6.24
N GLU A 27 -3.92 -5.40 -6.17
CA GLU A 27 -4.59 -5.87 -4.95
C GLU A 27 -3.61 -6.05 -3.79
N THR A 28 -2.48 -6.71 -4.02
CA THR A 28 -1.46 -6.95 -2.99
C THR A 28 -0.85 -5.66 -2.46
N LEU A 29 -0.59 -4.69 -3.35
CA LEU A 29 -0.10 -3.38 -2.95
C LEU A 29 -1.15 -2.60 -2.14
N LEU A 30 -2.40 -2.65 -2.58
CA LEU A 30 -3.51 -1.98 -1.90
C LEU A 30 -3.77 -2.57 -0.51
N ASP A 31 -3.78 -3.89 -0.37
CA ASP A 31 -3.94 -4.55 0.93
C ASP A 31 -2.88 -4.08 1.92
N LYS A 32 -1.63 -3.91 1.47
CA LYS A 32 -0.54 -3.41 2.32
C LYS A 32 -0.71 -1.94 2.70
N LEU A 33 -1.18 -1.10 1.78
CA LEU A 33 -1.47 0.30 2.09
C LEU A 33 -2.66 0.43 3.04
N LEU A 34 -3.69 -0.41 2.90
CA LEU A 34 -4.85 -0.44 3.79
C LEU A 34 -4.50 -0.99 5.18
N GLU A 35 -3.65 -2.00 5.25
CA GLU A 35 -3.07 -2.51 6.50
C GLU A 35 -2.31 -1.40 7.23
N LEU A 36 -1.42 -0.69 6.52
CA LEU A 36 -0.66 0.43 7.08
C LEU A 36 -1.57 1.59 7.52
N ARG A 37 -2.60 1.93 6.73
CA ARG A 37 -3.62 2.92 7.09
C ARG A 37 -4.32 2.54 8.39
N THR A 38 -4.67 1.26 8.54
CA THR A 38 -5.32 0.72 9.74
C THR A 38 -4.41 0.84 10.96
N GLN A 39 -3.14 0.47 10.83
CA GLN A 39 -2.14 0.62 11.90
C GLN A 39 -1.98 2.09 12.33
N PHE A 40 -1.96 3.04 11.40
CA PHE A 40 -1.91 4.47 11.75
C PHE A 40 -3.17 4.93 12.49
N ARG A 41 -4.35 4.44 12.11
CA ARG A 41 -5.60 4.75 12.85
C ARG A 41 -5.58 4.18 14.27
N GLU A 42 -5.10 2.95 14.46
CA GLU A 42 -4.96 2.31 15.77
C GLU A 42 -3.98 3.09 16.67
N GLN A 43 -2.89 3.61 16.09
CA GLN A 43 -1.92 4.47 16.75
C GLN A 43 -2.40 5.93 16.91
N LYS A 44 -3.63 6.25 16.47
CA LYS A 44 -4.22 7.60 16.47
C LYS A 44 -3.41 8.64 15.67
N MET A 45 -2.61 8.20 14.70
CA MET A 45 -1.92 9.04 13.72
C MET A 45 -2.82 9.29 12.51
N TYR A 46 -3.90 10.06 12.72
CA TYR A 46 -4.94 10.26 11.71
C TYR A 46 -4.44 11.01 10.47
N ASP A 47 -3.52 11.96 10.66
CA ASP A 47 -2.84 12.70 9.60
C ASP A 47 -2.16 11.75 8.59
N LYS A 48 -1.45 10.73 9.09
CA LYS A 48 -0.77 9.74 8.23
C LYS A 48 -1.75 8.79 7.54
N ALA A 49 -2.83 8.41 8.23
CA ALA A 49 -3.87 7.59 7.63
C ALA A 49 -4.60 8.33 6.49
N ASP A 50 -4.84 9.63 6.67
CA ASP A 50 -5.48 10.48 5.67
C ASP A 50 -4.57 10.68 4.45
N ILE A 51 -3.26 10.86 4.64
CA ILE A 51 -2.31 10.92 3.51
C ILE A 51 -2.42 9.68 2.61
N ILE A 52 -2.55 8.47 3.19
CA ILE A 52 -2.71 7.24 2.39
C ILE A 52 -4.02 7.25 1.62
N ARG A 53 -5.14 7.62 2.27
CA ARG A 53 -6.46 7.71 1.63
C ARG A 53 -6.42 8.70 0.46
N ASP A 54 -5.87 9.88 0.70
CA ASP A 54 -5.87 10.98 -0.25
C ASP A 54 -4.97 10.67 -1.44
N SER A 55 -3.78 10.10 -1.21
CA SER A 55 -2.88 9.63 -2.27
C SER A 55 -3.53 8.57 -3.16
N LEU A 56 -4.28 7.62 -2.56
CA LEU A 56 -5.00 6.61 -3.32
C LEU A 56 -6.11 7.25 -4.16
N GLN A 57 -6.87 8.18 -3.58
CA GLN A 57 -7.89 8.92 -4.31
C GLN A 57 -7.32 9.72 -5.48
N GLU A 58 -6.18 10.41 -5.30
CA GLU A 58 -5.50 11.17 -6.36
C GLU A 58 -5.07 10.28 -7.54
N THR A 59 -4.81 9.00 -7.30
CA THR A 59 -4.44 8.02 -8.34
C THR A 59 -5.63 7.30 -8.99
N GLY A 60 -6.87 7.68 -8.66
CA GLY A 60 -8.06 7.02 -9.21
C GLY A 60 -8.59 5.87 -8.36
N ILE A 61 -8.06 5.64 -7.16
CA ILE A 61 -8.47 4.54 -6.29
C ILE A 61 -9.32 5.11 -5.14
N ILE A 62 -10.63 4.87 -5.21
CA ILE A 62 -11.57 5.31 -4.18
C ILE A 62 -11.80 4.19 -3.18
N LEU A 63 -11.65 4.52 -1.90
CA LEU A 63 -11.86 3.60 -0.78
C LEU A 63 -13.26 3.83 -0.20
N GLU A 64 -14.00 2.74 -0.01
CA GLU A 64 -15.34 2.71 0.56
C GLU A 64 -15.33 1.83 1.80
N ASP A 65 -15.49 2.43 2.98
CA ASP A 65 -15.58 1.66 4.22
C ASP A 65 -16.96 0.97 4.29
N THR A 66 -16.97 -0.34 4.56
CA THR A 66 -18.19 -1.14 4.75
C THR A 66 -18.14 -1.91 6.05
N ALA A 67 -19.28 -2.44 6.51
CA ALA A 67 -19.35 -3.28 7.70
C ALA A 67 -18.51 -4.58 7.59
N GLU A 68 -18.26 -5.03 6.36
CA GLU A 68 -17.44 -6.23 6.06
C GLU A 68 -15.95 -5.91 5.87
N GLY A 69 -15.57 -4.62 5.86
CA GLY A 69 -14.21 -4.17 5.60
C GLY A 69 -14.14 -3.06 4.55
N VAL A 70 -12.92 -2.63 4.21
CA VAL A 70 -12.69 -1.59 3.19
C VAL A 70 -12.80 -2.21 1.81
N ARG A 71 -13.72 -1.71 0.99
CA ARG A 71 -13.79 -1.99 -0.45
C ARG A 71 -13.11 -0.87 -1.22
N TRP A 72 -12.65 -1.15 -2.43
CA TRP A 72 -12.06 -0.12 -3.29
C TRP A 72 -12.51 -0.29 -4.73
N LYS A 73 -12.45 0.81 -5.49
CA LYS A 73 -12.74 0.82 -6.92
C LYS A 73 -11.81 1.75 -7.67
N LEU A 74 -11.49 1.40 -8.90
CA LEU A 74 -10.84 2.29 -9.85
C LEU A 74 -11.91 3.18 -10.49
N VAL A 75 -11.70 4.48 -10.43
CA VAL A 75 -12.48 5.47 -11.17
C VAL A 75 -11.55 6.13 -12.19
N ASN A 76 -12.06 6.34 -13.39
CA ASN A 76 -11.36 7.13 -14.38
C ASN A 76 -11.53 8.60 -13.98
N ILE A 77 -10.46 9.22 -13.48
CA ILE A 77 -10.41 10.65 -13.17
C ILE A 77 -10.05 11.43 -14.43
#